data_AF-A0A6P1BMI2-F1
#
_entry.id   AF-A0A6P1BMI2-F1
#
_cell.length_a   1.000
_cell.length_b   1.000
_cell.length_c   1.000
_cell.angle_alpha   90.00
_cell.angle_beta   90.00
_cell.angle_gamma   90.00
#
_symmetry.space_group_name_H-M   'P 1'
#
loop_
_entity.id
_entity.type
_entity.pdbx_description
1 polymer ?
#
loop_
_entity_poly.entity_id
_entity_poly.type
_entity_poly.pdbx_seq_one_letter_code
_entity_poly.pdbx_strand_id
1 'polypeptide(L)' 'MNHLEDGWAWTDATFTEWRAAVDRRLEDVYAISIDDAGIDDALLRSHWEEKEAPFEFVSWFGNKYDLDPSQMFGHLSG' A
#
# COMPACT_ATOMS: atom_id res chain seq x y z
N MET A 1 9.52 18.95 -5.42
CA MET A 1 8.87 18.21 -4.33
C MET A 1 9.15 16.74 -4.67
N ASN A 2 10.28 16.11 -4.32
CA ASN A 2 10.95 15.86 -3.03
C ASN A 2 10.05 15.17 -2.01
N HIS A 3 9.85 13.86 -2.22
CA HIS A 3 9.72 12.86 -1.16
C HIS A 3 10.13 11.50 -1.77
N LEU A 4 11.43 11.22 -1.82
CA LEU A 4 11.97 9.86 -1.99
C LEU A 4 12.23 9.34 -0.57
N GLU A 5 11.26 8.72 0.09
CA GLU A 5 11.51 7.98 1.34
C GLU A 5 11.33 6.46 1.19
N ASP A 6 10.81 5.99 0.05
CA ASP A 6 10.95 4.61 -0.40
C ASP A 6 11.71 4.64 -1.73
N GLY A 7 12.79 3.86 -1.86
CA GLY A 7 13.66 3.80 -3.05
C GLY A 7 13.00 3.23 -4.31
N TRP A 8 11.72 3.53 -4.55
CA TRP A 8 10.96 3.11 -5.72
C TRP A 8 11.35 3.93 -6.95
N ALA A 9 12.20 3.36 -7.79
CA ALA A 9 12.55 3.95 -9.07
C ALA A 9 11.36 3.81 -10.04
N TRP A 10 10.48 4.82 -10.05
CA TRP A 10 9.37 4.95 -11.00
C TRP A 10 9.77 4.87 -12.47
N THR A 11 11.07 4.97 -12.76
CA THR A 11 11.61 4.97 -14.12
C THR A 11 11.47 3.64 -14.86
N ASP A 12 11.20 2.52 -14.16
CA ASP A 12 11.06 1.20 -14.80
C ASP A 12 9.96 0.31 -14.21
N ALA A 13 9.35 0.71 -13.09
CA ALA A 13 8.39 -0.14 -12.39
C ALA A 13 7.09 -0.34 -13.20
N THR A 14 6.84 -1.58 -13.61
CA THR A 14 5.59 -1.97 -14.26
C THR A 14 4.42 -1.93 -13.27
N PHE A 15 3.19 -1.80 -13.78
CA PHE A 15 1.98 -1.91 -12.96
C PHE A 15 1.95 -3.19 -12.12
N THR A 16 2.44 -4.30 -12.67
CA THR A 16 2.54 -5.59 -11.99
C THR A 16 3.49 -5.55 -10.79
N GLU A 17 4.66 -4.92 -10.94
CA GLU A 17 5.62 -4.76 -9.84
C GLU A 17 5.08 -3.85 -8.75
N TRP A 18 4.47 -2.73 -9.15
CA TRP A 18 3.84 -1.80 -8.22
C TRP A 18 2.70 -2.46 -7.44
N ARG A 19 1.82 -3.21 -8.13
CA ARG A 19 0.75 -3.99 -7.51
C ARG A 19 1.31 -5.01 -6.52
N ALA A 20 2.35 -5.75 -6.90
CA ALA A 20 2.97 -6.74 -6.02
C ALA A 20 3.61 -6.09 -4.77
N ALA A 21 4.12 -4.87 -4.88
CA ALA A 21 4.63 -4.11 -3.74
C ALA A 21 3.50 -3.64 -2.81
N VAL A 22 2.38 -3.18 -3.36
CA VAL A 22 1.17 -2.83 -2.59
C VAL A 22 0.64 -4.06 -1.84
N ASP A 23 0.52 -5.20 -2.52
CA ASP A 23 0.02 -6.45 -1.95
C ASP A 23 0.86 -6.91 -0.76
N ARG A 24 2.18 -7.01 -0.94
CA ARG A 24 3.11 -7.34 0.15
C ARG A 24 3.00 -6.40 1.34
N ARG A 25 2.73 -5.12 1.09
CA ARG A 25 2.66 -4.11 2.14
C ARG A 25 1.32 -4.14 2.87
N LEU A 26 0.21 -4.43 2.18
CA LEU A 26 -1.07 -4.72 2.82
C LEU A 26 -0.97 -5.97 3.69
N GLU A 27 -0.30 -7.02 3.22
CA GLU A 27 -0.07 -8.24 4.00
C GLU A 27 0.81 -7.97 5.23
N ASP A 28 1.86 -7.18 5.09
CA ASP A 28 2.77 -6.83 6.20
C ASP A 28 2.10 -5.95 7.26
N VAL A 29 1.33 -4.94 6.85
CA VAL A 29 0.75 -3.94 7.75
C VAL A 29 -0.60 -4.41 8.32
N TYR A 30 -1.47 -4.95 7.48
CA TYR A 30 -2.86 -5.26 7.81
C TYR A 30 -3.16 -6.76 7.79
N ALA A 31 -2.22 -7.62 7.38
CA ALA A 31 -2.42 -9.06 7.20
C ALA A 31 -3.55 -9.42 6.22
N ILE A 32 -3.79 -8.54 5.23
CA ILE A 32 -4.76 -8.74 4.15
C ILE A 32 -4.07 -8.61 2.80
N SER A 33 -4.56 -9.33 1.79
CA SER A 33 -4.11 -9.16 0.40
C SER A 33 -5.01 -8.16 -0.34
N ILE A 34 -4.60 -7.74 -1.53
CA ILE A 34 -5.44 -6.92 -2.43
C ILE A 34 -6.80 -7.59 -2.70
N ASP A 35 -6.81 -8.92 -2.85
CA ASP A 35 -8.02 -9.71 -3.09
C ASP A 35 -8.93 -9.75 -1.86
N ASP A 36 -8.36 -10.00 -0.68
CA ASP A 36 -9.08 -10.01 0.60
C ASP A 36 -9.67 -8.63 0.93
N ALA A 37 -8.93 -7.57 0.61
CA ALA A 37 -9.34 -6.18 0.73
C ALA A 37 -10.40 -5.76 -0.32
N GLY A 38 -10.69 -6.60 -1.32
CA GLY A 38 -11.64 -6.30 -2.39
C GLY A 38 -11.22 -5.12 -3.27
N ILE A 39 -9.92 -4.92 -3.47
CA ILE A 39 -9.37 -3.80 -4.24
C ILE A 39 -9.35 -4.15 -5.73
N ASP A 40 -10.13 -3.42 -6.53
CA ASP A 40 -10.14 -3.56 -7.98
C ASP A 40 -8.83 -3.09 -8.65
N ASP A 41 -8.43 -3.83 -9.68
CA ASP A 41 -7.33 -3.48 -10.59
C ASP A 41 -7.49 -2.07 -11.21
N ALA A 42 -8.72 -1.60 -11.41
CA ALA A 42 -9.00 -0.27 -11.93
C ALA A 42 -8.57 0.83 -10.95
N LEU A 43 -8.85 0.64 -9.65
CA LEU A 43 -8.44 1.57 -8.60
C LEU A 43 -6.91 1.61 -8.51
N LEU A 44 -6.30 0.42 -8.43
CA LEU A 44 -4.84 0.28 -8.40
C LEU A 44 -4.18 0.96 -9.60
N ARG A 45 -4.73 0.79 -10.80
CA ARG A 45 -4.19 1.40 -12.02
C ARG A 45 -4.28 2.92 -11.98
N SER A 46 -5.38 3.50 -11.52
CA SER A 46 -5.50 4.96 -11.40
C SER A 46 -4.44 5.55 -10.46
N HIS A 47 -4.19 4.93 -9.31
CA HIS A 47 -3.16 5.39 -8.37
C HIS A 47 -1.74 5.17 -8.91
N TRP A 48 -1.51 4.08 -9.65
CA TRP A 48 -0.25 3.84 -10.35
C TRP A 48 0.02 4.88 -11.45
N GLU A 49 -1.00 5.27 -12.23
CA GLU A 49 -0.88 6.30 -13.27
C GLU A 49 -0.56 7.69 -12.67
N GLU A 50 -1.07 7.98 -11.48
CA GLU A 50 -0.77 9.20 -10.70
C GLU A 50 0.66 9.20 -10.09
N LYS A 51 1.42 8.12 -10.30
CA LYS A 51 2.76 7.89 -9.74
C LYS A 51 2.79 7.87 -8.20
N GLU A 52 1.70 7.41 -7.59
CA GLU A 52 1.60 7.28 -6.13
C GLU A 52 2.42 6.08 -5.63
N ALA A 53 3.29 6.30 -4.64
CA ALA A 53 4.12 5.21 -4.12
C ALA A 53 3.26 4.10 -3.47
N PRO A 54 3.67 2.82 -3.54
CA PRO A 54 2.92 1.72 -2.93
C PRO A 54 2.59 1.95 -1.45
N PHE A 55 3.54 2.52 -0.70
CA PHE A 55 3.36 2.85 0.71
C PHE A 55 2.27 3.91 0.93
N GLU A 56 2.23 4.95 0.09
CA GLU A 56 1.22 6.00 0.20
C GLU A 56 -0.17 5.46 -0.09
N PHE A 57 -0.31 4.60 -1.10
CA PHE A 57 -1.58 3.91 -1.38
C PHE A 57 -2.05 3.09 -0.18
N VAL A 58 -1.16 2.29 0.43
CA VAL A 58 -1.50 1.44 1.59
C VAL A 58 -1.89 2.28 2.81
N SER A 59 -1.19 3.38 3.04
CA SER A 59 -1.50 4.34 4.11
C SER A 59 -2.86 5.01 3.89
N TRP A 60 -3.11 5.49 2.67
CA TRP A 60 -4.41 6.05 2.27
C TRP A 60 -5.54 5.04 2.40
N PHE A 61 -5.31 3.79 1.98
CA PHE A 61 -6.30 2.72 2.04
C PHE A 61 -6.67 2.42 3.50
N GLY A 62 -5.68 2.24 4.36
CA GLY A 62 -5.92 2.03 5.79
C GLY A 62 -6.68 3.18 6.45
N ASN A 63 -6.29 4.43 6.16
CA ASN A 63 -6.99 5.60 6.70
C ASN A 63 -8.43 5.72 6.14
N LYS A 64 -8.65 5.37 4.86
CA LYS A 64 -9.97 5.48 4.22
C LYS A 64 -10.97 4.46 4.77
N TYR A 65 -10.50 3.25 5.05
CA TYR A 65 -11.34 2.15 5.54
C TYR A 65 -11.24 1.94 7.05
N ASP A 66 -10.56 2.85 7.77
CA ASP A 66 -10.33 2.77 9.22
C ASP A 66 -9.76 1.39 9.62
N LEU A 67 -8.79 0.90 8.85
CA LEU A 67 -8.15 -0.38 9.12
C LEU A 67 -7.17 -0.21 10.27
N ASP A 68 -7.28 -1.08 11.26
CA ASP A 68 -6.30 -1.18 12.32
C ASP A 68 -5.09 -1.98 11.79
N PRO A 69 -3.88 -1.40 11.80
CA PRO A 69 -2.70 -2.14 11.38
C PRO A 69 -2.52 -3.33 12.32
N SER A 70 -2.45 -4.55 11.78
CA SER A 70 -2.23 -5.78 12.57
C SER A 70 -0.98 -5.69 13.45
N GLN A 71 0.00 -4.87 13.08
CA GLN A 71 1.19 -4.58 13.88
C GLN A 71 0.94 -3.67 15.10
N MET A 72 -0.27 -3.14 15.32
CA MET A 72 -0.62 -2.27 16.45
C MET A 72 -0.86 -3.02 17.77
N PHE A 73 -0.89 -4.36 17.77
CA PHE A 73 -0.86 -5.17 19.00
C PHE A 73 0.51 -5.18 19.72
N GLY A 74 1.28 -4.09 19.60
CA GLY A 74 2.57 -3.86 20.27
C GLY A 74 2.59 -2.76 21.34
N HIS A 75 1.48 -2.06 21.63
CA HIS A 75 1.45 -1.04 22.69
C HIS A 75 0.24 -1.18 23.62
N LEU A 76 0.06 -2.37 24.21
CA LEU A 76 -0.61 -2.52 25.49
C LEU A 76 0.30 -3.31 26.43
N SER A 77 1.25 -2.59 26.99
CA SER A 77 1.96 -2.93 28.22
C SER A 77 2.18 -1.59 28.91
N GLY A 78 1.64 -1.26 30.08
CA GLY A 78 0.87 -1.93 31.11
C GLY A 78 0.88 -0.96 32.29
#